data_AF-A0A223N2R8-F1
#
_entry.id   AF-A0A223N2R8-F1
#
_cell.length_a   1.000
_cell.length_b   1.000
_cell.length_c   1.000
_cell.angle_alpha   90.00
_cell.angle_beta   90.00
_cell.angle_gamma   90.00
#
_symmetry.space_group_name_H-M   'P 1'
#
loop_
_entity.id
_entity.type
_entity.pdbx_description
1 polymer ?
#
loop_
_entity_poly.entity_id
_entity_poly.type
_entity_poly.pdbx_seq_one_letter_code
_entity_poly.pdbx_strand_id
1 'polypeptide(L)'
;MRNLERDIQELIEMPTEPKSEWIRKFENANESAIAGAILHWKKSGSLIQGADNAINKREAASAILQTRLASQVTHTMETLDKSADTVTKVGLLLAVIGIVIGVLQLISG
;
A
#
# COMPACT_ATOMS: atom_id res chain seq x y z
N MET A 1 -5.60 -6.92 -19.30
CA MET A 1 -5.42 -8.27 -18.72
C MET A 1 -4.12 -8.93 -19.19
N ARG A 2 -3.77 -8.92 -20.49
CA ARG A 2 -2.50 -9.50 -21.01
C ARG A 2 -1.21 -9.03 -20.31
N ASN A 3 -1.15 -7.78 -19.83
CA ASN A 3 0.05 -7.29 -19.13
C ASN A 3 0.23 -7.94 -17.75
N LEU A 4 -0.87 -8.20 -17.03
CA LEU A 4 -0.80 -8.74 -15.68
C LEU A 4 -0.30 -10.19 -15.67
N GLU A 5 -0.78 -11.02 -16.59
CA GLU A 5 -0.33 -12.42 -16.70
C GLU A 5 1.17 -12.50 -17.04
N ARG A 6 1.63 -11.64 -17.96
CA ARG A 6 3.05 -11.53 -18.30
C ARG A 6 3.87 -11.09 -17.10
N ASP A 7 3.43 -10.06 -16.37
CA ASP A 7 4.16 -9.56 -15.20
C ASP A 7 4.21 -10.62 -14.07
N ILE A 8 3.14 -11.43 -13.92
CA ILE A 8 3.13 -12.59 -13.01
C ILE A 8 4.15 -13.64 -13.45
N GLN A 9 4.18 -13.97 -14.74
CA GLN A 9 5.10 -14.95 -15.31
C GLN A 9 6.56 -14.53 -15.11
N GLU A 10 6.88 -13.26 -15.37
CA GLU A 10 8.22 -12.70 -15.16
C GLU A 10 8.68 -12.85 -13.70
N LEU A 11 7.79 -12.61 -12.73
CA LEU A 11 8.10 -12.76 -11.30
C LEU A 11 8.29 -14.23 -10.89
N ILE A 12 7.54 -15.15 -11.49
CA ILE A 12 7.64 -16.60 -11.21
C ILE A 12 8.97 -17.16 -11.72
N GLU A 13 9.33 -16.79 -12.95
CA GLU A 13 10.51 -17.31 -13.67
C GLU A 13 11.81 -16.65 -13.21
N MET A 14 11.72 -15.53 -12.48
CA MET A 14 12.89 -14.82 -12.00
C MET A 14 13.76 -15.68 -11.06
N PRO A 15 15.08 -15.76 -11.31
CA PRO A 15 16.00 -16.40 -10.39
C PRO A 15 16.08 -15.63 -9.07
N THR A 16 16.19 -16.34 -7.95
CA THR A 16 16.31 -15.75 -6.61
C THR A 16 17.69 -15.20 -6.31
N GLU A 17 18.67 -15.53 -7.14
CA GLU A 17 20.04 -15.03 -7.04
C GLU A 17 20.36 -14.16 -8.27
N PRO A 18 20.96 -12.98 -8.09
CA PRO A 18 21.34 -12.37 -6.80
C PRO A 18 20.13 -11.84 -6.01
N LYS A 19 20.08 -12.11 -4.69
CA LYS A 19 18.93 -11.77 -3.81
C LYS A 19 18.51 -10.30 -3.88
N SER A 20 19.47 -9.38 -3.99
CA SER A 20 19.21 -7.94 -4.05
C SER A 20 18.42 -7.54 -5.30
N GLU A 21 18.69 -8.16 -6.44
CA GLU A 21 17.99 -7.88 -7.69
C GLU A 21 16.57 -8.45 -7.66
N TRP A 22 16.41 -9.64 -7.08
CA TRP A 22 15.11 -10.25 -6.86
C TRP A 22 14.22 -9.38 -5.96
N ILE A 23 14.73 -8.95 -4.80
CA ILE A 23 14.00 -8.06 -3.88
C ILE A 23 13.61 -6.77 -4.60
N ARG A 24 14.55 -6.13 -5.31
CA ARG A 24 14.29 -4.88 -6.04
C ARG A 24 13.19 -5.05 -7.09
N LYS A 25 13.13 -6.18 -7.79
CA LYS A 25 12.06 -6.46 -8.76
C LYS A 25 10.71 -6.61 -8.09
N PHE A 26 10.65 -7.29 -6.94
CA PHE A 26 9.41 -7.43 -6.16
C PHE A 26 8.95 -6.12 -5.53
N GLU A 27 9.87 -5.26 -5.07
CA GLU A 27 9.53 -3.93 -4.56
C GLU A 27 8.92 -3.03 -5.64
N ASN A 28 9.39 -3.16 -6.90
CA ASN A 28 8.90 -2.35 -8.03
C ASN A 28 7.72 -2.97 -8.79
N ALA A 29 7.36 -4.21 -8.53
CA ALA A 29 6.27 -4.90 -9.23
C ALA A 29 4.89 -4.41 -8.81
N ASN A 30 3.87 -4.67 -9.65
CA ASN A 30 2.49 -4.43 -9.26
C ASN A 30 2.06 -5.42 -8.15
N GLU A 31 1.33 -4.93 -7.14
CA GLU A 31 0.83 -5.75 -6.02
C GLU A 31 -0.03 -6.93 -6.48
N SER A 32 -0.82 -6.74 -7.54
CA SER A 32 -1.62 -7.81 -8.16
C SER A 32 -0.74 -8.88 -8.80
N ALA A 33 0.42 -8.49 -9.35
CA ALA A 33 1.36 -9.44 -9.95
C ALA A 33 2.10 -10.23 -8.87
N ILE A 34 2.49 -9.58 -7.77
CA ILE A 34 3.11 -10.24 -6.60
C ILE A 34 2.12 -11.25 -5.98
N ALA A 35 0.86 -10.86 -5.78
CA ALA A 35 -0.18 -11.75 -5.29
C ALA A 35 -0.41 -12.96 -6.22
N GLY A 36 -0.39 -12.74 -7.55
CA GLY A 36 -0.47 -13.80 -8.54
C GLY A 36 0.71 -14.78 -8.47
N ALA A 37 1.94 -14.29 -8.32
CA ALA A 37 3.14 -15.13 -8.16
C ALA A 37 3.09 -15.95 -6.86
N ILE A 38 2.66 -15.36 -5.74
CA ILE A 38 2.45 -16.04 -4.45
C ILE A 38 1.42 -17.18 -4.60
N LEU A 39 0.29 -16.92 -5.28
CA LEU A 39 -0.74 -17.94 -5.53
C LEU A 39 -0.23 -19.08 -6.40
N HIS A 40 0.58 -18.76 -7.42
CA HIS A 40 1.23 -19.77 -8.25
C HIS A 40 2.14 -20.68 -7.43
N TRP A 41 3.04 -20.13 -6.61
CA TRP A 41 3.93 -20.94 -5.77
C TRP A 41 3.19 -21.70 -4.67
N LYS A 42 2.08 -21.17 -4.15
CA LYS A 42 1.20 -21.90 -3.22
C LYS A 42 0.60 -23.15 -3.88
N LYS A 43 0.23 -23.07 -5.17
CA LYS A 43 -0.32 -24.19 -5.93
C LYS A 43 0.76 -25.18 -6.39
N SER A 44 1.90 -24.67 -6.87
CA SER A 44 3.01 -25.48 -7.38
C SER A 44 3.82 -26.17 -6.28
N GLY A 45 3.95 -25.56 -5.09
CA GLY A 45 4.60 -26.17 -3.93
C GLY A 45 3.89 -27.40 -3.37
N SER A 46 2.67 -27.68 -3.84
CA SER A 46 1.91 -28.90 -3.52
C SER A 46 2.28 -30.11 -4.39
N LEU A 47 3.01 -29.93 -5.49
CA LEU A 47 3.08 -30.96 -6.54
C LEU A 47 4.48 -31.52 -6.86
N ILE A 48 5.60 -30.82 -6.70
CA ILE A 48 6.92 -31.34 -7.12
C ILE A 48 8.07 -30.90 -6.20
N GLN A 49 9.01 -31.85 -5.98
CA GLN A 49 10.34 -31.75 -5.37
C GLN A 49 10.97 -30.34 -5.44
N GLY A 50 11.22 -29.73 -4.26
CA GLY A 50 11.75 -28.36 -4.14
C GLY A 50 10.89 -27.42 -3.28
N ALA A 51 9.97 -27.99 -2.48
CA ALA A 51 9.01 -27.27 -1.63
C ALA A 51 9.64 -26.14 -0.81
N ASP A 52 10.83 -26.33 -0.26
CA ASP A 52 11.51 -25.32 0.57
C ASP A 52 11.83 -24.03 -0.18
N ASN A 53 12.28 -24.11 -1.43
CA ASN A 53 12.60 -22.91 -2.22
C ASN A 53 11.33 -22.14 -2.62
N ALA A 54 10.26 -22.84 -2.96
CA ALA A 54 8.98 -22.21 -3.28
C ALA A 54 8.32 -21.58 -2.03
N ILE A 55 8.44 -22.22 -0.87
CA ILE A 55 7.98 -21.70 0.42
C ILE A 55 8.77 -20.43 0.80
N ASN A 56 10.09 -20.48 0.73
CA ASN A 56 10.95 -19.33 1.03
C ASN A 56 10.66 -18.12 0.10
N LYS A 57 10.50 -18.37 -1.22
CA LYS A 57 10.11 -17.31 -2.19
C LYS A 57 8.75 -16.72 -1.86
N ARG A 58 7.78 -17.56 -1.50
CA ARG A 58 6.43 -17.15 -1.13
C ARG A 58 6.43 -16.30 0.13
N GLU A 59 7.17 -16.71 1.16
CA GLU A 59 7.26 -15.97 2.42
C GLU A 59 7.93 -14.61 2.23
N ALA A 60 9.05 -14.56 1.51
CA ALA A 60 9.73 -13.31 1.18
C ALA A 60 8.83 -12.37 0.37
N ALA A 61 8.15 -12.86 -0.67
CA ALA A 61 7.24 -12.06 -1.47
C ALA A 61 6.02 -11.57 -0.66
N SER A 62 5.52 -12.40 0.26
CA SER A 62 4.42 -12.04 1.16
C SER A 62 4.82 -10.96 2.15
N ALA A 63 6.04 -11.00 2.69
CA ALA A 63 6.58 -9.99 3.59
C ALA A 63 6.76 -8.64 2.87
N ILE A 64 7.28 -8.64 1.64
CA ILE A 64 7.41 -7.43 0.81
C ILE A 64 6.04 -6.82 0.53
N LEU A 65 5.06 -7.65 0.14
CA LEU A 65 3.70 -7.19 -0.12
C LEU A 65 3.05 -6.58 1.13
N GLN A 66 3.13 -7.27 2.28
CA GLN A 66 2.59 -6.78 3.55
C GLN A 66 3.22 -5.45 3.98
N THR A 67 4.55 -5.31 3.83
CA THR A 67 5.26 -4.06 4.16
C THR A 67 4.77 -2.89 3.32
N ARG A 68 4.53 -3.12 2.02
CA ARG A 68 4.02 -2.09 1.11
C ARG A 68 2.59 -1.67 1.45
N LEU A 69 1.71 -2.64 1.69
CA LEU A 69 0.34 -2.36 2.12
C LEU A 69 0.31 -1.60 3.44
N ALA A 70 1.13 -2.00 4.42
CA ALA A 70 1.24 -1.30 5.70
C ALA A 70 1.73 0.15 5.51
N SER A 71 2.76 0.37 4.70
CA SER A 71 3.28 1.71 4.41
C SER A 71 2.25 2.62 3.72
N GLN A 72 1.48 2.08 2.77
CA GLN A 72 0.39 2.84 2.13
C GLN A 72 -0.72 3.20 3.11
N VAL A 73 -1.08 2.29 4.02
CA VAL A 73 -2.07 2.56 5.08
C VAL A 73 -1.57 3.66 6.01
N THR A 74 -0.31 3.61 6.45
CA THR A 74 0.30 4.65 7.31
C THR A 74 0.30 6.01 6.61
N HIS A 75 0.71 6.08 5.35
CA HIS A 75 0.73 7.34 4.59
C HIS A 75 -0.70 7.90 4.37
N THR A 76 -1.67 7.02 4.13
CA THR A 76 -3.07 7.41 4.01
C THR A 76 -3.60 7.95 5.34
N MET A 77 -3.27 7.32 6.47
CA MET A 77 -3.63 7.80 7.79
C MET A 77 -2.98 9.14 8.12
N GLU A 78 -1.69 9.35 7.82
CA GLU A 78 -1.03 10.65 8.00
C GLU A 78 -1.67 11.77 7.16
N THR A 79 -2.10 11.44 5.94
CA THR A 79 -2.76 12.40 5.05
C THR A 79 -4.16 12.74 5.54
N LEU A 80 -4.90 11.74 6.04
CA LEU A 80 -6.20 11.93 6.68
C LEU A 80 -6.08 12.76 7.96
N ASP A 81 -5.07 12.49 8.79
CA ASP A 81 -4.81 13.21 10.03
C ASP A 81 -4.51 14.70 9.77
N LYS A 82 -3.60 14.99 8.82
CA LYS A 82 -3.32 16.38 8.37
C LYS A 82 -4.55 17.09 7.81
N SER A 83 -5.42 16.35 7.11
CA SER A 83 -6.67 16.89 6.57
C SER A 83 -7.68 17.20 7.68
N ALA A 84 -7.83 16.30 8.66
CA ALA A 84 -8.69 16.50 9.83
C ALA A 84 -8.25 17.71 10.67
N ASP A 85 -6.94 17.88 10.85
CA ASP A 85 -6.34 19.01 11.57
C ASP A 85 -6.62 20.35 10.87
N THR A 86 -6.55 20.35 9.53
CA THR A 86 -6.85 21.53 8.71
C THR A 86 -8.33 21.89 8.75
N VAL A 87 -9.22 20.89 8.64
CA VAL A 87 -10.68 21.10 8.73
C VAL A 87 -11.08 21.62 10.11
N THR A 88 -10.46 21.12 11.18
CA THR A 88 -10.72 21.58 12.55
C THR A 88 -10.29 23.04 12.75
N LYS A 89 -9.10 23.42 12.26
CA LYS A 89 -8.62 24.82 12.33
C LYS A 89 -9.50 25.77 11.53
N VAL A 90 -9.91 25.39 10.32
CA VAL A 90 -10.80 26.22 9.48
C VAL A 90 -12.18 26.34 10.11
N GLY A 91 -12.73 25.25 10.66
CA GLY A 91 -14.00 25.25 11.38
C GLY A 91 -13.99 26.18 12.60
N LEU A 92 -12.91 26.17 13.38
CA LEU A 92 -12.76 27.05 14.54
C LEU A 92 -12.66 28.54 14.11
N LEU A 93 -11.91 28.84 13.05
CA LEU A 93 -11.81 30.20 12.50
C LEU A 93 -13.16 30.74 12.02
N LEU A 94 -13.93 29.92 11.29
CA LEU A 94 -15.27 30.30 10.82
C LEU A 94 -16.24 30.52 11.99
N ALA A 95 -16.19 29.67 13.02
CA ALA A 95 -17.01 29.83 14.22
C ALA A 95 -16.72 31.15 14.95
N VAL A 96 -15.44 31.51 15.10
CA VAL A 96 -15.04 32.79 15.72
C VAL A 96 -15.53 33.98 14.90
N ILE A 97 -15.37 33.94 13.56
CA ILE A 97 -15.87 35.00 12.67
C ILE A 97 -17.39 35.16 12.77
N GLY A 98 -18.13 34.04 12.80
CA GLY A 98 -19.57 34.05 12.96
C GLY A 98 -20.04 34.72 14.26
N ILE A 99 -19.35 34.46 15.37
CA ILE A 99 -19.65 35.10 16.67
C ILE A 99 -19.38 36.61 16.59
N VAL A 100 -18.24 37.03 16.02
CA VAL A 100 -17.87 38.46 15.92
C VAL A 100 -18.88 39.22 15.07
N ILE A 101 -19.29 38.66 13.91
CA ILE A 101 -20.31 39.27 13.05
C ILE A 101 -21.66 39.34 13.77
N GLY A 102 -22.07 38.27 14.47
CA GLY A 102 -23.32 38.24 15.22
C GLY A 102 -23.38 39.30 16.32
N VAL A 103 -22.27 39.49 17.06
CA VAL A 103 -22.16 40.52 18.10
C VAL A 103 -22.18 41.93 17.50
N LEU A 104 -21.48 42.16 16.38
CA LEU A 104 -21.51 43.45 15.67
C LEU A 104 -22.92 43.80 15.19
N GLN A 105 -23.68 42.83 14.65
CA GLN A 105 -25.06 43.07 14.23
C GLN A 105 -25.99 43.43 15.39
N LEU A 106 -25.78 42.87 16.58
CA LEU A 106 -26.56 43.18 17.78
C LEU A 106 -26.27 44.58 18.36
N ILE A 107 -25.08 45.12 18.14
CA ILE A 107 -24.67 46.45 18.63
C ILE A 107 -25.02 47.55 17.60
N SER A 108 -25.11 47.18 16.33
CA SER A 108 -25.34 48.13 15.22
C SER A 108 -26.81 48.25 14.80
N GLY A 109 -27.71 47.43 15.35
CA GLY A 109 -29.15 47.47 15.12
C GLY A 109 -29.90 47.93 16.37
#